data_AF-Q9RVN2-F1
#
_entry.id   AF-Q9RVN2-F1
#
_cell.length_a   1.000
_cell.length_b   1.000
_cell.length_c   1.000
_cell.angle_alpha   90.00
_cell.angle_beta   90.00
_cell.angle_gamma   90.00
#
_symmetry.space_group_name_H-M   'P 1'
#
loop_
_entity.id
_entity.type
_entity.pdbx_description
1 polymer ?
#
loop_
_entity_poly.entity_id
_entity_poly.type
_entity_poly.pdbx_seq_one_letter_code
_entity_poly.pdbx_strand_id
1 'polypeptide(L)'
;MLYELTQLVTDVRGAWAAAIGGLDGLLVEGYCPTNADLNLLVAEHAGLLRAGNAAYDTLGGGHTRELYLRGESVSVYLLPINPEFFLLLALDERSNLGQARLYGHAAARQLEAQL
;
A
#
# COMPACT_ATOMS: atom_id res chain seq x y z
N MET A 1 -8.85 -12.93 6.83
CA MET A 1 -9.10 -12.04 5.70
C MET A 1 -9.78 -10.80 6.23
N LEU A 2 -8.99 -9.75 6.41
CA LEU A 2 -9.46 -8.44 6.84
C LEU A 2 -10.42 -7.86 5.81
N TYR A 3 -11.60 -7.48 6.29
CA TYR A 3 -12.71 -6.98 5.48
C TYR A 3 -12.32 -5.73 4.69
N GLU A 4 -11.48 -4.89 5.30
CA GLU A 4 -10.97 -3.64 4.75
C GLU A 4 -10.18 -3.87 3.46
N LEU A 5 -9.37 -4.94 3.38
CA LEU A 5 -8.57 -5.25 2.19
C LEU A 5 -9.47 -5.69 1.03
N THR A 6 -10.48 -6.51 1.31
CA THR A 6 -11.46 -6.94 0.30
C THR A 6 -12.30 -5.76 -0.18
N GLN A 7 -12.74 -4.87 0.71
CA GLN A 7 -13.46 -3.65 0.34
C GLN A 7 -12.62 -2.75 -0.55
N LEU A 8 -11.34 -2.53 -0.22
CA LEU A 8 -10.46 -1.69 -1.03
C LEU A 8 -10.36 -2.20 -2.48
N VAL A 9 -10.16 -3.50 -2.67
CA VAL A 9 -10.08 -4.09 -4.02
C VAL A 9 -11.43 -4.05 -4.74
N THR A 10 -12.54 -4.19 -4.02
CA THR A 10 -13.88 -4.18 -4.63
C THR A 10 -14.32 -2.78 -5.03
N ASP A 11 -14.04 -1.79 -4.17
CA ASP A 11 -14.65 -0.48 -4.27
C ASP A 11 -13.74 0.51 -5.02
N VAL A 12 -12.41 0.38 -4.94
CA VAL A 12 -11.48 1.25 -5.67
C VAL A 12 -11.40 0.83 -7.13
N ARG A 13 -11.81 1.72 -8.04
CA ARG A 13 -11.71 1.47 -9.47
C ARG A 13 -10.26 1.19 -9.85
N GLY A 14 -10.06 0.05 -10.54
CA GLY A 14 -8.76 -0.40 -11.04
C GLY A 14 -7.86 -1.01 -9.97
N ALA A 15 -8.33 -1.16 -8.72
CA ALA A 15 -7.60 -1.95 -7.75
C ALA A 15 -7.77 -3.44 -8.03
N TRP A 16 -6.67 -4.18 -7.95
CA TRP A 16 -6.67 -5.63 -8.17
C TRP A 16 -5.99 -6.39 -7.04
N ALA A 17 -5.30 -5.71 -6.13
CA ALA A 17 -4.83 -6.30 -4.88
C ALA A 17 -4.69 -5.24 -3.78
N ALA A 18 -4.82 -5.69 -2.53
CA ALA A 18 -4.51 -4.94 -1.33
C ALA A 18 -3.72 -5.81 -0.36
N ALA A 19 -2.77 -5.23 0.37
CA ALA A 19 -1.98 -5.96 1.37
C ALA A 19 -1.54 -5.07 2.52
N ILE A 20 -1.28 -5.69 3.66
CA ILE A 20 -0.52 -5.11 4.77
C ILE A 20 0.89 -5.69 4.68
N GLY A 21 1.86 -4.82 4.50
CA GLY A 21 3.28 -5.16 4.48
C GLY A 21 4.00 -4.61 5.69
N GLY A 22 4.94 -5.37 6.23
CA GLY A 22 5.94 -4.85 7.16
C GLY A 22 7.00 -4.07 6.41
N LEU A 23 7.55 -3.03 7.03
CA LEU A 23 8.73 -2.32 6.53
C LEU A 23 9.97 -3.21 6.47
N ASP A 24 9.95 -4.41 7.05
CA ASP A 24 10.95 -5.47 6.86
C ASP A 24 10.82 -6.20 5.51
N GLY A 25 9.72 -5.99 4.78
CA GLY A 25 9.42 -6.62 3.49
C GLY A 25 8.60 -7.91 3.61
N LEU A 26 8.07 -8.24 4.79
CA LEU A 26 7.21 -9.41 4.97
C LEU A 26 5.74 -9.07 4.77
N LEU A 27 5.03 -9.96 4.06
CA LEU A 27 3.57 -9.90 3.93
C LEU A 27 2.92 -10.30 5.25
N VAL A 28 2.11 -9.40 5.82
CA VAL A 28 1.32 -9.67 7.03
C VAL A 28 -0.01 -10.31 6.64
N GLU A 29 -0.76 -9.63 5.78
CA GLU A 29 -2.04 -10.11 5.24
C GLU A 29 -2.30 -9.51 3.87
N GLY A 30 -3.06 -10.19 3.02
CA GLY A 30 -3.34 -9.70 1.68
C GLY A 30 -4.64 -10.25 1.11
N TYR A 31 -5.18 -9.51 0.16
CA TYR A 31 -6.29 -9.90 -0.68
C TYR A 31 -5.94 -9.64 -2.15
N CYS A 32 -5.98 -10.70 -2.94
CA CYS A 32 -5.78 -10.66 -4.38
C CYS A 32 -6.74 -11.68 -5.02
N PRO A 33 -7.73 -11.27 -5.82
CA PRO A 33 -8.60 -12.21 -6.56
C PRO A 33 -7.86 -12.99 -7.65
N THR A 34 -6.64 -12.55 -7.99
CA THR A 34 -5.78 -13.19 -9.00
C THR A 34 -4.63 -13.95 -8.32
N ASN A 35 -3.85 -14.71 -9.09
CA ASN A 35 -2.69 -15.45 -8.58
C ASN A 35 -1.39 -14.63 -8.58
N ALA A 36 -1.46 -13.31 -8.41
CA ALA A 36 -0.28 -12.46 -8.32
C ALA A 36 0.49 -12.70 -7.00
N ASP A 37 1.82 -12.59 -7.06
CA ASP A 37 2.68 -12.78 -5.89
C ASP A 37 2.71 -11.52 -5.01
N LEU A 38 1.90 -11.52 -3.95
CA LEU A 38 1.86 -10.42 -2.99
C LEU A 38 3.12 -10.33 -2.12
N ASN A 39 3.86 -11.43 -1.91
CA ASN A 39 5.10 -11.38 -1.14
C ASN A 39 6.14 -10.56 -1.89
N LEU A 40 6.30 -10.84 -3.18
CA LEU A 40 7.19 -10.05 -4.04
C LEU A 40 6.76 -8.57 -4.07
N LEU A 41 5.46 -8.32 -4.24
CA LEU A 41 4.95 -6.95 -4.32
C LEU A 41 5.22 -6.15 -3.03
N VAL A 42 4.99 -6.75 -1.86
CA VAL A 42 5.29 -6.15 -0.56
C VAL A 42 6.80 -5.93 -0.37
N ALA A 43 7.63 -6.93 -0.67
CA ALA A 43 9.08 -6.85 -0.45
C ALA A 43 9.73 -5.71 -1.26
N GLU A 44 9.40 -5.61 -2.55
CA GLU A 44 9.91 -4.55 -3.44
C GLU A 44 9.47 -3.16 -2.96
N HIS A 45 8.19 -3.02 -2.59
CA HIS A 45 7.64 -1.73 -2.18
C HIS A 45 8.06 -1.30 -0.77
N ALA A 46 8.33 -2.25 0.13
CA ALA A 46 8.97 -1.96 1.41
C ALA A 46 10.37 -1.35 1.19
N GLY A 47 11.14 -1.87 0.23
CA GLY A 47 12.43 -1.30 -0.17
C GLY A 47 12.31 0.14 -0.64
N LEU A 48 11.34 0.43 -1.52
CA LEU A 48 11.08 1.78 -2.02
C LEU A 48 10.64 2.74 -0.91
N LEU A 49 9.76 2.30 -0.02
CA LEU A 49 9.29 3.12 1.10
C LEU A 49 10.42 3.45 2.09
N ARG A 50 11.30 2.48 2.39
CA ARG A 50 12.51 2.71 3.20
C ARG A 50 13.45 3.72 2.54
N ALA A 51 13.67 3.61 1.23
CA ALA A 51 14.49 4.57 0.49
C ALA A 51 13.87 5.98 0.50
N GLY A 52 12.55 6.08 0.38
CA GLY A 52 11.81 7.34 0.53
C GLY A 52 12.00 7.97 1.91
N ASN A 53 11.86 7.17 2.98
CA ASN A 53 12.09 7.63 4.36
C ASN A 53 13.52 8.18 4.54
N ALA A 54 14.54 7.44 4.10
CA ALA A 54 15.94 7.88 4.21
C ALA A 54 16.21 9.19 3.44
N ALA A 55 15.57 9.37 2.28
CA ALA A 55 15.67 10.62 1.52
C ALA A 55 15.06 11.80 2.29
N TYR A 56 13.89 11.63 2.90
CA TYR A 56 13.25 12.69 3.68
C TYR A 56 13.93 12.98 5.02
N ASP A 57 14.54 11.99 5.65
CA ASP A 57 15.41 12.20 6.82
C ASP A 57 16.58 13.13 6.46
N THR A 58 17.20 12.88 5.31
CA THR A 58 18.31 13.72 4.80
C THR A 58 17.86 15.13 4.46
N LEU A 59 16.65 15.27 3.90
CA LEU A 59 16.09 16.57 3.50
C LEU A 59 15.44 17.34 4.67
N GLY A 60 15.32 16.73 5.86
CA GLY A 60 14.60 17.31 6.98
C GLY A 60 13.09 17.43 6.75
N GLY A 61 12.52 16.62 5.86
CA GLY A 61 11.08 16.64 5.54
C GLY A 61 10.23 15.68 6.38
N GLY A 62 10.84 14.96 7.32
CA GLY A 62 10.17 14.05 8.24
C GLY A 62 9.81 12.71 7.62
N HIS A 63 8.73 12.09 8.08
CA HIS A 63 8.33 10.75 7.65
C HIS A 63 7.54 10.78 6.33
N THR A 64 7.77 9.80 5.46
CA THR A 64 6.94 9.59 4.26
C THR A 64 5.50 9.35 4.71
N ARG A 65 4.54 10.07 4.11
CA ARG A 65 3.10 9.92 4.42
C ARG A 65 2.33 9.13 3.39
N GLU A 66 2.86 9.02 2.18
CA GLU A 66 2.35 8.16 1.12
C GLU A 66 3.45 8.00 0.06
N LEU A 67 3.42 6.90 -0.69
CA LEU A 67 4.23 6.70 -1.88
C LEU A 67 3.32 6.21 -3.01
N TYR A 68 3.43 6.83 -4.19
CA TYR A 68 2.74 6.36 -5.38
C TYR A 68 3.75 6.15 -6.49
N LEU A 69 3.96 4.91 -6.90
CA LEU A 69 4.80 4.55 -8.03
C LEU A 69 3.90 4.08 -9.18
N ARG A 70 3.99 4.76 -10.33
CA ARG A 70 3.23 4.44 -11.54
C ARG A 70 4.16 3.94 -12.62
N GLY A 71 3.99 2.69 -13.01
CA GLY A 71 4.56 2.12 -14.22
C GLY A 71 3.59 2.23 -15.40
N GLU A 72 3.96 1.59 -16.51
CA GLU A 72 3.14 1.55 -17.73
C GLU A 72 1.83 0.76 -17.52
N SER A 73 1.92 -0.44 -16.93
CA SER A 73 0.79 -1.36 -16.76
C SER A 73 0.34 -1.54 -15.30
N VAL A 74 1.19 -1.23 -14.34
CA VAL A 74 0.92 -1.39 -12.91
C VAL A 74 1.33 -0.13 -12.17
N SER A 75 0.47 0.30 -11.25
CA SER A 75 0.80 1.31 -10.25
C SER A 75 0.60 0.76 -8.86
N VAL A 76 1.36 1.26 -7.89
CA VAL A 76 1.20 0.87 -6.49
C VAL A 76 1.13 2.12 -5.63
N TYR A 77 0.10 2.17 -4.81
CA TYR A 77 -0.11 3.18 -3.79
C TYR A 77 0.19 2.59 -2.42
N LEU A 78 1.12 3.21 -1.69
CA LEU A 78 1.50 2.83 -0.34
C LEU A 78 1.08 3.92 0.65
N LEU A 79 0.55 3.48 1.77
CA LEU A 79 0.17 4.33 2.88
C LEU A 79 0.69 3.74 4.19
N PRO A 80 1.67 4.37 4.86
CA PRO A 80 2.09 3.96 6.19
C PRO A 80 0.90 3.93 7.16
N ILE A 81 0.76 2.83 7.89
CA ILE A 81 -0.25 2.65 8.94
C ILE A 81 0.36 3.12 10.27
N ASN A 82 1.56 2.64 10.58
CA ASN A 82 2.36 3.00 11.75
C ASN A 82 3.86 2.90 11.40
N PRO A 83 4.81 3.04 12.34
CA PRO A 83 6.23 2.93 12.04
C PRO A 83 6.71 1.56 11.52
N GLU A 84 5.91 0.51 11.64
CA GLU A 84 6.29 -0.87 11.28
C GLU A 84 5.54 -1.37 10.03
N PHE A 85 4.30 -0.94 9.83
CA PHE A 85 3.41 -1.46 8.79
C PHE A 85 2.93 -0.40 7.81
N PHE A 86 2.66 -0.84 6.58
CA PHE A 86 2.02 -0.04 5.55
C PHE A 86 0.91 -0.82 4.84
N LEU A 87 -0.11 -0.08 4.40
CA LEU A 87 -1.10 -0.54 3.45
C LEU A 87 -0.53 -0.40 2.04
N LEU A 88 -0.68 -1.44 1.24
CA LEU A 88 -0.37 -1.48 -0.18
C LEU A 88 -1.66 -1.65 -0.97
N LEU A 89 -1.83 -0.85 -2.02
CA LEU A 89 -2.89 -1.02 -3.01
C LEU A 89 -2.28 -1.10 -4.41
N ALA A 90 -2.48 -2.23 -5.08
CA ALA A 90 -2.02 -2.47 -6.43
C ALA A 90 -3.12 -2.12 -7.43
N LEU A 91 -2.76 -1.30 -8.41
CA LEU A 91 -3.66 -0.59 -9.31
C LEU A 91 -3.29 -0.85 -10.78
N ASP A 92 -4.30 -0.91 -11.64
CA ASP A 92 -4.14 -0.97 -13.10
C ASP A 92 -4.07 0.43 -13.74
N GLU A 93 -3.93 0.45 -15.07
CA GLU A 93 -3.85 1.67 -15.89
C GLU A 93 -5.09 2.58 -15.83
N ARG A 94 -6.27 2.01 -15.50
CA ARG A 94 -7.57 2.68 -15.44
C ARG A 94 -7.94 3.12 -14.03
N SER A 95 -7.00 2.97 -13.11
CA SER A 95 -7.23 3.19 -11.69
C SER A 95 -7.55 4.64 -11.33
N ASN A 96 -8.32 4.79 -10.26
CA ASN A 96 -8.66 6.08 -9.68
C ASN A 96 -7.83 6.34 -8.42
N LEU A 97 -6.71 7.06 -8.56
CA LEU A 97 -5.84 7.42 -7.44
C LEU A 97 -6.55 8.24 -6.35
N GLY A 98 -7.50 9.10 -6.72
CA GLY A 98 -8.26 9.88 -5.75
C GLY A 98 -9.10 8.99 -4.83
N GLN A 99 -9.72 7.96 -5.41
CA GLN A 99 -10.46 6.95 -4.67
C GLN A 99 -9.53 6.07 -3.82
N ALA A 100 -8.39 5.65 -4.37
CA ALA A 100 -7.36 4.91 -3.65
C ALA A 100 -6.90 5.66 -2.39
N ARG A 101 -6.63 6.98 -2.50
CA ARG A 101 -6.30 7.82 -1.35
C ARG A 101 -7.43 7.89 -0.33
N LEU A 102 -8.65 8.24 -0.79
CA LEU A 102 -9.79 8.41 0.12
C LEU A 102 -10.10 7.14 0.90
N TYR A 103 -10.17 6.00 0.22
CA TYR A 103 -10.55 4.73 0.85
C TYR A 103 -9.35 4.11 1.58
N GLY A 104 -8.15 4.23 1.03
CA GLY A 104 -6.91 3.78 1.67
C GLY A 104 -6.68 4.44 3.02
N HIS A 105 -6.88 5.76 3.14
CA HIS A 105 -6.79 6.44 4.43
C HIS A 105 -7.86 6.00 5.43
N ALA A 106 -9.08 5.75 4.98
CA ALA A 106 -10.14 5.25 5.85
C ALA A 106 -9.80 3.83 6.37
N ALA A 107 -9.34 2.95 5.47
CA ALA A 107 -8.93 1.59 5.80
C ALA A 107 -7.70 1.57 6.72
N ALA A 108 -6.65 2.32 6.42
CA ALA A 108 -5.44 2.37 7.25
C ALA A 108 -5.74 2.78 8.69
N ARG A 109 -6.65 3.74 8.90
CA ARG A 109 -7.10 4.12 10.25
C ARG A 109 -7.86 3.01 10.99
N GLN A 110 -8.62 2.20 10.28
CA GLN A 110 -9.34 1.06 10.88
C GLN A 110 -8.38 -0.09 11.21
N LEU A 111 -7.39 -0.31 10.34
CA LEU A 111 -6.34 -1.31 10.52
C LEU A 111 -5.37 -0.95 11.64
N GLU A 112 -5.04 0.33 11.82
CA GLU A 112 -4.19 0.82 12.92
C GLU A 112 -4.78 0.46 14.30
N ALA A 113 -6.11 0.41 14.43
CA ALA A 113 -6.75 0.01 15.68
C ALA A 113 -6.67 -1.50 15.98
N GLN A 114 -6.22 -2.30 15.00
CA GLN A 114 -6.18 -3.77 15.06
C GLN A 114 -4.75 -4.33 15.11
N LEU A 115 -3.74 -3.50 14.83
CA LEU A 115 -2.31 -3.83 14.79
C LEU A 115 -1.60 -3.26 16.02
#